data_AF-A0AA36ATL4-F1
#
_entry.id   AF-A0AA36ATL4-F1
#
_cell.length_a   1.000
_cell.length_b   1.000
_cell.length_c   1.000
_cell.angle_alpha   90.00
_cell.angle_beta   90.00
_cell.angle_gamma   90.00
#
_symmetry.space_group_name_H-M   'P 1'
#
loop_
_entity.id
_entity.type
_entity.pdbx_description
1 polymer ?
#
loop_
_entity_poly.entity_id
_entity_poly.type
_entity_poly.pdbx_seq_one_letter_code
_entity_poly.pdbx_strand_id
1 'polypeptide(L)'
;MPKSKRDKKISLTRTIKKGLEGKQQLIQNIQDSVDKYARIFIFSVENMRNVQLKTIRYEWRHSRFFFGKNKVMALALGKSLETEYRENLHKLSAQLRGQAGLLFTNKTKEEVLKCYYLD
;
A
#
# COMPACT_ATOMS: atom_id res chain seq x y z
N MET A 1 10.22 27.13 32.60
CA MET A 1 9.47 28.05 31.71
C MET A 1 8.56 27.25 30.80
N PRO A 2 7.27 27.62 30.63
CA PRO A 2 6.42 27.00 29.61
C PRO A 2 7.00 27.31 28.23
N LYS A 3 7.22 26.27 27.39
CA LYS A 3 7.63 26.48 26.00
C LYS A 3 6.61 27.37 25.30
N SER A 4 7.09 28.43 24.62
CA SER A 4 6.30 29.35 23.81
C SER A 4 5.20 28.59 23.04
N LYS A 5 3.94 28.85 23.39
CA LYS A 5 2.76 28.34 22.68
C LYS A 5 2.41 29.37 21.60
N ARG A 6 2.65 29.02 20.33
CA ARG A 6 2.21 29.82 19.18
C ARG A 6 0.73 29.56 18.92
N ASP A 7 0.02 30.59 18.48
CA ASP A 7 -1.37 30.46 18.03
C ASP A 7 -1.45 29.47 16.86
N LYS A 8 -2.46 28.60 16.88
CA LYS A 8 -2.68 27.56 15.89
C LYS A 8 -4.03 27.79 15.25
N LYS A 9 -4.04 28.31 14.03
CA LYS A 9 -5.26 28.52 13.23
C LYS A 9 -6.07 27.23 13.13
N ILE A 10 -7.25 27.21 13.75
CA ILE A 10 -8.18 26.07 13.71
C ILE A 10 -9.07 26.22 12.47
N SER A 11 -9.16 25.16 11.66
CA SER A 11 -10.04 25.12 10.49
C SER A 11 -11.39 24.51 10.87
N LEU A 12 -12.49 25.10 10.39
CA LEU A 12 -13.87 24.61 10.58
C LEU A 12 -14.27 23.50 9.58
N THR A 13 -13.31 22.96 8.83
CA THR A 13 -13.58 21.92 7.84
C THR A 13 -14.02 20.61 8.50
N ARG A 14 -14.97 19.90 7.88
CA ARG A 14 -15.54 18.64 8.38
C ARG A 14 -14.66 17.40 8.14
N THR A 15 -13.35 17.57 7.92
CA THR A 15 -12.45 16.47 7.58
C THR A 15 -11.83 15.86 8.84
N ILE A 16 -12.21 14.63 9.15
CA ILE A 16 -11.66 13.88 10.29
C ILE A 16 -10.34 13.24 9.88
N LYS A 17 -9.33 13.32 10.75
CA LYS A 17 -8.05 12.62 10.55
C LYS A 17 -8.27 11.13 10.74
N LYS A 18 -7.89 10.32 9.75
CA LYS A 18 -7.96 8.84 9.85
C LYS A 18 -7.12 8.23 10.97
N GLY A 19 -6.08 8.93 11.43
CA GLY A 19 -5.34 8.55 12.64
C GLY A 19 -4.64 7.18 12.57
N LEU A 20 -4.58 6.51 13.72
CA LEU A 20 -4.01 5.18 13.89
C LEU A 20 -4.91 4.09 13.29
N GLU A 21 -6.22 4.22 13.51
CA GLU A 21 -7.24 3.28 13.05
C GLU A 21 -7.17 3.04 11.54
N GLY A 22 -7.06 4.11 10.73
CA GLY A 22 -6.90 3.96 9.29
C GLY A 22 -5.62 3.24 8.86
N LYS A 23 -4.56 3.26 9.68
CA LYS A 23 -3.33 2.50 9.43
C LYS A 23 -3.50 1.03 9.82
N GLN A 24 -4.17 0.75 10.93
CA GLN A 24 -4.50 -0.61 11.36
C GLN A 24 -5.42 -1.28 10.34
N GLN A 25 -6.42 -0.57 9.84
CA GLN A 25 -7.29 -1.07 8.77
C GLN A 25 -6.52 -1.36 7.47
N LEU A 26 -5.53 -0.52 7.12
CA LEU A 26 -4.65 -0.80 5.99
C LEU A 26 -3.84 -2.08 6.19
N ILE A 27 -3.32 -2.31 7.40
CA ILE A 27 -2.58 -3.54 7.75
C ILE A 27 -3.48 -4.76 7.60
N GLN A 28 -4.67 -4.73 8.19
CA GLN A 28 -5.63 -5.83 8.12
C GLN A 28 -6.00 -6.15 6.67
N ASN A 29 -6.35 -5.14 5.88
CA ASN A 29 -6.72 -5.34 4.47
C ASN A 29 -5.59 -5.97 3.64
N ILE A 30 -4.32 -5.67 3.96
CA ILE A 30 -3.17 -6.27 3.29
C ILE A 30 -3.06 -7.74 3.69
N GLN A 31 -3.17 -8.07 4.97
CA GLN A 31 -3.14 -9.45 5.47
C GLN A 31 -4.29 -10.29 4.88
N ASP A 32 -5.52 -9.77 4.88
CA ASP A 32 -6.66 -10.43 4.24
C ASP A 32 -6.43 -10.66 2.73
N SER A 33 -5.70 -9.75 2.06
CA SER A 33 -5.36 -9.89 0.65
C SER A 33 -4.23 -10.90 0.42
N VAL A 34 -3.28 -11.03 1.35
CA VAL A 34 -2.28 -12.11 1.32
C VAL A 34 -2.97 -13.47 1.35
N ASP A 35 -4.03 -13.61 2.14
CA ASP A 35 -4.75 -14.88 2.25
C ASP A 35 -5.63 -15.18 1.03
N LYS A 36 -6.19 -14.14 0.41
CA LYS A 36 -7.16 -14.26 -0.67
C LYS A 36 -6.55 -14.47 -2.06
N TYR A 37 -5.36 -13.92 -2.31
CA TYR A 37 -4.78 -13.88 -3.66
C TYR A 37 -3.56 -14.79 -3.79
N ALA A 38 -3.41 -15.40 -4.96
CA ALA A 38 -2.32 -16.32 -5.23
C ALA A 38 -0.96 -15.64 -5.41
N ARG A 39 -0.93 -14.37 -5.84
CA ARG A 39 0.31 -13.66 -6.19
C ARG A 39 0.32 -12.23 -5.66
N ILE A 40 1.52 -11.78 -5.30
CA ILE A 40 1.80 -10.42 -4.84
C ILE A 40 2.92 -9.83 -5.70
N PHE A 41 2.69 -8.63 -6.22
CA PHE A 41 3.67 -7.86 -6.99
C PHE A 41 3.95 -6.54 -6.29
N ILE A 42 5.19 -6.09 -6.38
CA ILE A 42 5.58 -4.71 -6.04
C ILE A 42 5.60 -3.93 -7.34
N PHE A 43 4.96 -2.77 -7.35
CA PHE A 43 5.00 -1.84 -8.48
C PHE A 43 5.52 -0.50 -8.01
N SER A 44 6.34 0.15 -8.83
CA SER A 44 6.77 1.54 -8.64
C SER A 44 6.02 2.44 -9.62
N VAL A 45 5.80 3.68 -9.23
CA VAL A 45 5.17 4.69 -10.08
C VAL A 45 5.94 5.99 -10.03
N GLU A 46 6.05 6.64 -11.18
CA GLU A 46 6.55 8.01 -11.28
C GLU A 46 5.39 8.95 -11.62
N ASN A 47 5.34 10.10 -10.94
CA ASN A 47 4.33 11.13 -11.20
C ASN A 47 2.86 10.65 -11.22
N MET A 48 2.53 9.68 -10.38
CA MET A 48 1.20 9.06 -10.34
C MET A 48 0.09 10.07 -10.03
N ARG A 49 -0.95 10.09 -10.87
CA ARG A 49 -2.16 10.89 -10.64
C ARG A 49 -3.33 10.01 -10.23
N ASN A 50 -4.18 10.55 -9.36
CA ASN A 50 -5.34 9.83 -8.84
C ASN A 50 -6.29 9.32 -9.94
N VAL A 51 -6.38 10.01 -11.08
CA VAL A 51 -7.21 9.59 -12.22
C VAL A 51 -6.69 8.28 -12.79
N GLN A 52 -5.38 8.19 -13.07
CA GLN A 52 -4.76 6.97 -13.62
C GLN A 52 -4.91 5.79 -12.66
N LEU A 53 -4.66 5.98 -11.36
CA LEU A 53 -4.82 4.92 -10.37
C LEU A 53 -6.28 4.43 -10.28
N LYS A 54 -7.26 5.32 -10.45
CA LYS A 54 -8.68 4.93 -10.47
C LYS A 54 -9.01 4.11 -11.72
N THR A 55 -8.52 4.49 -12.89
CA THR A 55 -8.72 3.74 -14.13
C THR A 55 -8.13 2.34 -14.03
N ILE A 56 -6.87 2.22 -13.59
CA ILE A 56 -6.20 0.93 -13.41
C ILE A 56 -6.98 0.05 -12.43
N ARG A 57 -7.43 0.59 -11.29
CA ARG A 57 -8.26 -0.15 -10.32
C ARG A 57 -9.61 -0.56 -10.88
N TYR A 58 -10.18 0.20 -11.82
CA TYR A 58 -11.44 -0.13 -12.46
C TYR A 58 -11.28 -1.31 -13.43
N GLU A 59 -10.22 -1.29 -14.24
CA GLU A 59 -9.91 -2.39 -15.17
C GLU A 59 -9.54 -3.67 -14.41
N TRP A 60 -8.78 -3.53 -13.33
CA TRP A 60 -8.30 -4.63 -12.50
C TRP A 60 -9.13 -4.83 -11.22
N ARG A 61 -10.47 -4.75 -11.34
CA ARG A 61 -11.41 -4.95 -10.21
C ARG A 61 -11.29 -6.28 -9.49
N HIS A 62 -10.84 -7.31 -10.21
CA HIS A 62 -10.60 -8.65 -9.71
C HIS A 62 -9.28 -8.76 -8.92
N SER A 63 -8.50 -7.68 -8.85
CA SER A 63 -7.22 -7.57 -8.14
C SER A 63 -7.29 -6.44 -7.11
N ARG A 64 -6.29 -6.34 -6.22
CA ARG A 64 -6.23 -5.28 -5.20
C ARG A 64 -4.91 -4.52 -5.23
N PHE A 65 -5.01 -3.20 -5.37
CA PHE A 65 -3.88 -2.27 -5.33
C PHE A 65 -3.83 -1.54 -4.00
N PHE A 66 -2.74 -1.72 -3.27
CA PHE A 66 -2.40 -0.92 -2.10
C PHE A 66 -1.33 0.10 -2.47
N PHE A 67 -1.61 1.36 -2.17
CA PHE A 67 -0.68 2.46 -2.32
C PHE A 67 -0.76 3.31 -1.06
N GLY A 68 0.11 2.98 -0.11
CA GLY A 68 0.16 3.58 1.22
C GLY A 68 1.59 3.86 1.64
N LYS A 69 1.79 4.19 2.91
CA LYS A 69 3.15 4.42 3.42
C LYS A 69 3.92 3.10 3.44
N ASN A 70 5.07 3.03 2.76
CA ASN A 70 5.90 1.82 2.66
C ASN A 70 6.16 1.17 4.02
N LYS A 71 6.46 1.97 5.06
CA LYS A 71 6.68 1.45 6.42
C LYS A 71 5.47 0.71 7.01
N VAL A 72 4.25 1.12 6.66
CA VAL A 72 3.01 0.47 7.13
C VAL A 72 2.74 -0.81 6.34
N MET A 73 2.96 -0.78 5.02
CA MET A 73 2.83 -1.97 4.18
C MET A 73 3.89 -3.03 4.53
N ALA A 74 5.14 -2.64 4.75
CA ALA A 74 6.20 -3.52 5.22
C ALA A 74 5.91 -4.09 6.61
N LEU A 75 5.24 -3.34 7.49
CA LEU A 75 4.79 -3.88 8.79
C LEU A 75 3.69 -4.94 8.61
N ALA A 76 2.79 -4.76 7.64
CA ALA A 76 1.72 -5.72 7.36
C ALA A 76 2.25 -7.06 6.82
N LEU A 77 3.29 -7.01 5.98
CA LEU A 77 3.96 -8.20 5.45
C LEU A 77 4.92 -8.85 6.47
N GLY A 78 5.51 -8.03 7.34
CA GLY A 78 6.59 -8.38 8.26
C GLY A 78 7.96 -7.97 7.71
N LYS A 79 8.87 -7.55 8.60
CA LYS A 79 10.18 -6.97 8.22
C LYS A 79 11.34 -7.95 8.36
N SER A 80 11.16 -8.98 9.17
CA SER A 80 12.11 -10.04 9.47
C SER A 80 11.43 -11.39 9.32
N LEU A 81 12.22 -12.45 9.22
CA LEU A 81 11.73 -13.84 9.21
C LEU A 81 10.81 -14.16 10.40
N GLU A 82 11.10 -13.60 11.58
CA GLU A 82 10.30 -13.85 12.80
C GLU A 82 8.95 -13.12 12.82
N THR A 83 8.85 -12.01 12.08
CA THR A 83 7.67 -11.14 12.10
C THR A 83 6.85 -11.25 10.82
N GLU A 84 7.23 -12.17 9.92
CA GLU A 84 6.53 -12.33 8.66
C GLU A 84 5.17 -12.96 8.84
N TYR A 85 4.18 -12.38 8.17
CA TYR A 85 2.81 -12.86 8.26
C TYR A 85 2.65 -14.22 7.56
N ARG A 86 3.38 -14.42 6.46
CA ARG A 86 3.54 -15.70 5.76
C ARG A 86 4.98 -15.83 5.27
N GLU A 87 5.34 -17.07 4.95
CA GLU A 87 6.69 -17.42 4.54
C GLU A 87 7.21 -16.55 3.38
N ASN A 88 8.45 -16.08 3.50
CA ASN A 88 9.16 -15.27 2.52
C ASN A 88 8.62 -13.84 2.27
N LEU A 89 7.60 -13.36 3.00
CA LEU A 89 7.07 -12.01 2.80
C LEU A 89 8.04 -10.90 3.22
N HIS A 90 8.95 -11.19 4.16
CA HIS A 90 9.99 -10.23 4.55
C HIS A 90 10.85 -9.79 3.36
N LYS A 91 11.04 -10.65 2.34
CA LYS A 91 11.79 -10.34 1.11
C LYS A 91 11.10 -9.25 0.30
N LEU A 92 9.77 -9.31 0.17
CA LEU A 92 8.97 -8.27 -0.49
C LEU A 92 9.02 -6.96 0.31
N SER A 93 8.96 -7.05 1.63
CA SER A 93 9.03 -5.87 2.51
C SER A 93 10.32 -5.06 2.30
N ALA A 94 11.45 -5.73 2.07
CA ALA A 94 12.76 -5.10 1.88
C ALA A 94 12.88 -4.33 0.55
N GLN A 95 12.06 -4.70 -0.43
CA GLN A 95 12.00 -4.07 -1.75
C GLN A 95 11.05 -2.86 -1.83
N LEU A 96 10.23 -2.60 -0.80
CA LEU A 96 9.32 -1.45 -0.74
C LEU A 96 10.08 -0.12 -0.52
N ARG A 97 10.64 0.44 -1.58
CA ARG A 97 11.40 1.71 -1.59
C ARG A 97 10.78 2.73 -2.55
N GLY A 98 11.00 4.01 -2.29
CA GLY A 98 10.46 5.10 -3.12
C GLY A 98 8.93 5.13 -3.18
N GLN A 99 8.39 5.54 -4.33
CA GLN A 99 6.95 5.54 -4.62
C GLN A 99 6.52 4.16 -5.11
N ALA A 100 6.34 3.23 -4.16
CA ALA A 100 6.00 1.85 -4.43
C ALA A 100 4.66 1.45 -3.79
N GLY A 101 3.99 0.48 -4.41
CA GLY A 101 2.76 -0.13 -3.94
C GLY A 101 2.77 -1.65 -4.08
N LEU A 102 1.69 -2.27 -3.59
CA LEU A 102 1.47 -3.72 -3.69
C LEU A 102 0.26 -4.00 -4.59
N LEU A 103 0.41 -4.96 -5.49
CA LEU A 103 -0.66 -5.53 -6.30
C LEU A 103 -0.87 -6.99 -5.89
N PHE A 104 -2.07 -7.30 -5.42
CA PHE A 104 -2.52 -8.67 -5.15
C PHE A 104 -3.43 -9.13 -6.28
N THR A 105 -3.12 -10.28 -6.88
CA THR A 105 -3.87 -10.79 -8.03
C THR A 105 -3.78 -12.30 -8.16
N ASN A 106 -4.80 -12.88 -8.80
CA ASN A 106 -4.80 -14.29 -9.24
C ASN A 106 -4.30 -14.45 -10.68
N LYS A 107 -4.04 -13.33 -11.37
CA LYS A 107 -3.47 -13.30 -12.72
C LYS A 107 -2.03 -13.76 -12.73
N THR A 108 -1.61 -14.33 -13.86
CA THR A 108 -0.25 -14.82 -14.07
C THR A 108 0.73 -13.67 -14.21
N LYS A 109 2.03 -13.96 -14.02
CA LYS A 109 3.09 -12.97 -14.21
C LYS A 109 3.07 -12.38 -15.62
N GLU A 110 2.84 -13.20 -16.64
CA GLU A 110 2.79 -12.77 -18.05
C GLU A 110 1.64 -11.78 -18.31
N GLU A 111 0.45 -12.05 -17.78
CA GLU A 111 -0.70 -11.15 -17.92
C GLU A 111 -0.44 -9.79 -17.25
N VAL A 112 0.19 -9.80 -16.07
CA VAL A 112 0.57 -8.57 -15.36
C VAL A 112 1.61 -7.80 -16.15
N LEU A 113 2.68 -8.45 -16.58
CA LEU A 113 3.74 -7.79 -17.34
C LEU A 113 3.24 -7.24 -18.68
N LYS A 114 2.40 -7.97 -19.41
CA LYS A 114 1.81 -7.48 -20.67
C LYS A 114 1.03 -6.17 -20.51
N CYS A 115 0.40 -5.97 -19.35
CA CYS A 115 -0.42 -4.79 -19.09
C CYS A 115 0.39 -3.57 -18.58
N TYR A 116 1.58 -3.80 -18.00
CA TYR A 116 2.35 -2.75 -17.30
C TYR A 116 3.80 -2.58 -17.82
N TYR A 117 4.30 -3.49 -18.64
CA TYR A 117 5.51 -3.34 -19.44
C TYR A 117 5.12 -3.18 -20.91
N LEU A 118 4.79 -1.95 -21.25
CA LEU A 118 4.87 -1.43 -22.61
C LEU A 118 5.70 -0.15 -22.46
N ASP A 119 6.98 -0.24 -22.84
CA ASP A 119 7.75 0.95 -23.21
C ASP A 119 7.07 1.64 -24.40
#